data_AF-A0A3A0FWE2-F1
#
_entry.id   AF-A0A3A0FWE2-F1
#
_cell.length_a   1.000
_cell.length_b   1.000
_cell.length_c   1.000
_cell.angle_alpha   90.00
_cell.angle_beta   90.00
_cell.angle_gamma   90.00
#
_symmetry.space_group_name_H-M   'P 1'
#
loop_
_entity.id
_entity.type
_entity.pdbx_description
1 polymer ?
#
loop_
_entity_poly.entity_id
_entity_poly.type
_entity_poly.pdbx_seq_one_letter_code
_entity_poly.pdbx_strand_id
1 'polypeptide(L)'
;MRTTLNLDDDVAISLERLRRTRRQSLSVIVNDLLRRGITVAERSGVAQRTRFETAVADSGRALVPDVDDIAAALEALEVDQAQ
;
A
#
# COMPACT_ATOMS: atom_id res chain seq x y z
N MET A 1 5.32 15.17 32.10
CA MET A 1 5.36 16.61 31.77
C MET A 1 3.94 17.15 31.71
N ARG A 2 3.71 18.41 32.09
CA ARG A 2 2.40 19.06 31.93
C ARG A 2 2.41 19.84 30.63
N THR A 3 1.49 19.50 29.74
CA THR A 3 1.35 20.08 28.41
C THR A 3 -0.11 20.38 28.16
N THR A 4 -0.39 21.48 27.47
CA THR A 4 -1.74 21.79 26.95
C THR A 4 -1.75 21.45 25.47
N LEU A 5 -2.72 20.66 25.03
CA LEU A 5 -2.90 20.25 23.64
C LEU A 5 -4.31 20.66 23.20
N ASN A 6 -4.44 21.28 22.03
CA ASN A 6 -5.73 21.55 21.43
C ASN A 6 -6.19 20.30 20.66
N LEU A 7 -7.44 19.90 20.82
CA LEU A 7 -8.01 18.70 20.20
C LEU A 7 -9.26 19.09 19.42
N ASP A 8 -9.37 18.57 18.20
CA ASP A 8 -10.60 18.69 17.43
C ASP A 8 -11.74 17.92 18.11
N ASP A 9 -12.99 18.35 17.87
CA ASP A 9 -14.17 17.84 18.55
C ASP A 9 -14.36 16.33 18.35
N ASP A 10 -14.07 15.82 17.16
CA ASP A 10 -14.17 14.41 16.81
C ASP A 10 -13.12 13.56 17.56
N VAL A 11 -11.90 14.08 17.71
CA VAL A 11 -10.83 13.45 18.48
C VAL A 11 -11.18 13.44 19.97
N ALA A 12 -11.70 14.55 20.51
CA ALA A 12 -12.12 14.64 21.90
C ALA A 12 -13.23 13.64 22.23
N ILE A 13 -14.25 13.53 21.37
CA ILE A 13 -15.34 12.54 21.50
C ILE A 13 -14.78 11.11 21.49
N SER A 14 -13.86 10.83 20.57
CA SER A 14 -13.26 9.49 20.43
C SER A 14 -12.43 9.10 21.66
N LEU A 15 -11.64 10.03 22.21
CA LEU A 15 -10.87 9.83 23.43
C LEU A 15 -11.78 9.59 24.64
N GLU A 16 -12.88 10.33 24.78
CA GLU A 16 -13.82 10.14 25.89
C GLU A 16 -14.50 8.76 25.81
N ARG A 17 -14.91 8.32 24.61
CA ARG A 17 -15.46 6.97 24.41
C ARG A 17 -14.44 5.91 24.83
N LEU A 18 -13.20 6.03 24.37
CA LEU A 18 -12.14 5.09 24.70
C LEU A 18 -11.83 5.07 26.21
N ARG A 19 -11.89 6.24 26.86
CA ARG A 19 -11.76 6.39 28.31
C ARG A 19 -12.80 5.59 29.07
N ARG A 20 -14.06 5.71 28.67
CA ARG A 20 -15.18 4.96 29.29
C ARG A 20 -15.04 3.46 29.09
N THR A 21 -14.64 3.03 27.88
CA THR A 21 -14.47 1.60 27.58
C THR A 21 -13.31 0.98 28.37
N ARG A 22 -12.16 1.66 28.44
CA ARG A 22 -10.96 1.12 29.10
C ARG A 22 -10.88 1.40 30.61
N ARG A 23 -11.73 2.28 31.14
CA ARG A 23 -11.74 2.71 32.55
C ARG A 23 -10.36 3.22 33.03
N GLN A 24 -9.66 3.95 32.17
CA GLN A 24 -8.35 4.54 32.45
C GLN A 24 -8.43 6.07 32.48
N SER A 25 -7.39 6.73 32.99
CA SER A 25 -7.33 8.19 32.95
C SER A 25 -7.04 8.69 31.53
N LEU A 26 -7.48 9.92 31.22
CA LEU A 26 -7.23 10.54 29.91
C LEU A 26 -5.73 10.61 29.60
N SER A 27 -4.90 10.95 30.60
CA SER A 27 -3.44 11.02 30.45
C SER A 27 -2.82 9.68 30.05
N VAL A 28 -3.27 8.57 30.64
CA VAL A 28 -2.75 7.23 30.30
C VAL A 28 -3.10 6.87 28.86
N ILE A 29 -4.35 7.11 28.45
CA ILE A 29 -4.83 6.80 27.10
C ILE A 29 -4.11 7.65 26.05
N VAL A 30 -4.02 8.96 26.28
CA VAL A 30 -3.36 9.89 25.35
C VAL A 30 -1.89 9.51 25.19
N ASN A 31 -1.18 9.21 26.28
CA ASN A 31 0.22 8.80 26.18
C ASN A 31 0.41 7.45 25.45
N ASP A 32 -0.45 6.44 25.71
CA ASP A 32 -0.39 5.15 24.99
C ASP A 32 -0.64 5.34 23.49
N LEU A 33 -1.66 6.11 23.13
CA LEU A 33 -1.99 6.40 21.73
C LEU A 33 -0.89 7.19 21.03
N LEU A 34 -0.35 8.24 21.67
CA LEU A 34 0.73 9.04 21.08
C LEU A 34 2.00 8.21 20.89
N ARG A 35 2.38 7.35 21.85
CA ARG A 35 3.54 6.46 21.69
C ARG A 35 3.37 5.55 20.47
N ARG A 36 2.21 4.90 20.34
CA ARG A 36 1.90 4.04 19.18
C ARG A 36 1.88 4.83 17.88
N GLY A 37 1.25 6.00 17.88
CA GLY A 37 1.14 6.87 16.72
C GLY A 37 2.49 7.35 16.22
N ILE A 38 3.38 7.79 17.13
CA ILE A 38 4.75 8.21 16.80
C ILE A 38 5.54 7.02 16.22
N THR A 39 5.50 5.85 16.87
CA THR A 39 6.19 4.66 16.34
C THR A 39 5.70 4.27 14.95
N VAL A 40 4.39 4.38 14.67
CA VAL A 40 3.84 4.11 13.33
C VAL A 40 4.27 5.18 12.35
N ALA A 41 4.24 6.46 12.72
CA ALA A 41 4.66 7.57 11.86
C ALA A 41 6.14 7.48 11.49
N GLU A 42 7.01 7.18 12.45
CA GLU A 42 8.45 6.98 12.23
C GLU A 42 8.73 5.81 11.28
N ARG A 43 8.04 4.68 11.47
CA ARG A 43 8.15 3.53 10.55
C ARG A 43 7.61 3.84 9.15
N SER A 44 6.53 4.62 9.07
CA SER A 44 5.91 5.00 7.80
C SER A 44 6.76 6.00 7.01
N GLY A 45 7.65 6.76 7.68
CA GLY A 45 8.65 7.59 7.02
C GLY A 45 9.72 6.79 6.27
N VAL A 46 9.95 5.52 6.63
CA VAL A 46 10.91 4.62 5.96
C VAL A 46 10.27 3.88 4.79
N ALA A 47 8.96 3.66 4.86
CA ALA A 47 8.20 3.08 3.77
C ALA A 47 7.48 4.19 2.99
N GLN A 48 8.23 4.93 2.16
CA GLN A 48 7.64 5.28 0.86
C GLN A 48 7.08 3.97 0.34
N ARG A 49 5.74 3.84 0.29
CA ARG A 49 5.09 2.71 -0.37
C ARG A 49 5.77 2.61 -1.73
N THR A 50 6.67 1.66 -1.90
CA THR A 50 7.20 1.29 -3.19
C THR A 50 5.94 0.98 -3.97
N ARG A 51 5.57 1.87 -4.90
CA ARG A 51 4.41 1.65 -5.75
C ARG A 51 4.60 0.24 -6.30
N PHE A 52 3.58 -0.60 -6.16
CA PHE A 52 3.64 -1.92 -6.77
C PHE A 52 3.79 -1.69 -8.28
N GLU A 53 4.96 -2.00 -8.81
CA GLU A 53 5.27 -1.91 -10.23
C GLU A 53 5.23 -3.33 -10.80
N THR A 54 4.36 -3.54 -11.78
CA THR A 54 4.32 -4.81 -12.51
C THR A 54 5.61 -4.91 -13.32
N ALA A 55 6.42 -5.93 -13.03
CA ALA A 55 7.61 -6.22 -13.81
C ALA A 55 7.22 -6.48 -15.28
N VAL A 56 7.88 -5.79 -16.21
CA VAL A 56 7.71 -6.05 -17.64
C VAL A 56 8.43 -7.34 -17.97
N ALA A 57 7.71 -8.31 -18.55
CA ALA A 57 8.34 -9.50 -19.11
C ALA A 57 8.94 -9.15 -20.47
N ASP A 58 10.23 -9.47 -20.66
CA ASP A 58 10.89 -9.36 -21.96
C ASP A 58 10.49 -10.56 -22.83
N SER A 59 9.63 -10.30 -23.82
CA SER A 59 9.19 -11.30 -24.80
C SER A 59 10.14 -11.41 -26.01
N GLY A 60 11.25 -10.65 -26.02
CA GLY A 60 12.14 -10.56 -27.16
C GLY A 60 11.49 -9.93 -28.40
N ARG A 61 12.05 -10.22 -29.58
CA ARG A 61 11.53 -9.71 -30.86
C ARG A 61 10.29 -10.48 -31.27
N ALA A 62 9.28 -9.77 -31.78
CA ALA A 62 8.10 -10.39 -32.38
C ALA A 62 8.50 -11.35 -33.52
N LEU A 63 8.00 -12.58 -33.46
CA LEU A 63 8.22 -13.61 -34.49
C LEU A 63 7.44 -13.33 -35.77
N VAL A 64 6.28 -12.69 -35.63
CA VAL A 64 5.40 -12.29 -36.74
C VAL A 64 5.26 -10.77 -36.78
N PRO A 65 5.17 -10.15 -37.97
CA PRO A 65 5.08 -8.70 -38.12
C PRO A 65 3.70 -8.14 -37.72
N ASP A 66 2.66 -8.95 -37.82
CA ASP A 66 1.29 -8.63 -37.43
C ASP A 66 0.68 -9.83 -36.69
N VAL A 67 0.13 -9.58 -35.50
CA VAL A 67 -0.52 -10.62 -34.67
C VAL A 67 -2.02 -10.74 -34.95
N ASP A 68 -2.61 -9.75 -35.61
CA ASP A 68 -4.03 -9.77 -35.98
C ASP A 68 -4.27 -10.53 -37.29
N ASP A 69 -3.22 -10.75 -38.11
CA ASP A 69 -3.24 -11.69 -39.24
C ASP A 69 -2.99 -13.14 -38.76
N ILE A 70 -4.06 -13.75 -38.24
CA ILE A 70 -4.03 -15.10 -37.68
C ILE A 70 -3.57 -16.13 -38.73
N ALA A 71 -3.94 -15.96 -40.00
CA ALA A 71 -3.61 -16.92 -41.05
C ALA A 71 -2.09 -16.93 -41.31
N ALA A 72 -1.49 -15.75 -41.50
CA ALA A 72 -0.05 -15.62 -41.67
C ALA A 72 0.73 -16.08 -40.42
N ALA A 73 0.19 -15.82 -39.23
CA ALA A 73 0.81 -16.24 -37.98
C ALA A 73 0.84 -17.77 -37.81
N LEU A 74 -0.24 -18.47 -38.19
CA LEU A 74 -0.29 -19.94 -38.16
C LEU A 74 0.67 -20.55 -39.19
N GLU A 75 0.73 -20.01 -40.42
CA GLU A 75 1.66 -20.48 -41.45
C GLU A 75 3.13 -20.36 -41.00
N ALA A 76 3.50 -19.26 -40.36
CA ALA A 76 4.85 -19.07 -39.83
C ALA A 76 5.23 -20.10 -38.75
N LEU A 77 4.27 -20.55 -37.92
CA LEU A 77 4.49 -21.55 -36.89
C LEU A 77 4.60 -22.96 -37.47
N GLU A 78 3.82 -23.29 -38.49
CA GLU A 78 3.83 -24.61 -39.14
C GLU A 78 5.16 -24.89 -39.86
N VAL A 79 5.79 -23.85 -40.42
CA VAL A 79 7.11 -23.96 -41.08
C VAL A 79 8.24 -24.24 -40.07
N ASP A 80 8.16 -23.69 -38.85
CA ASP A 80 9.17 -23.86 -37.80
C ASP A 80 9.12 -25.26 -37.14
N GLN A 81 7.94 -25.88 -37.07
CA GLN A 81 7.77 -27.24 -36.52
C GLN A 81 8.21 -28.37 -37.48
N ALA A 82 8.51 -28.03 -38.74
CA ALA A 82 8.89 -29.00 -39.78
C ALA A 82 10.42 -29.16 -39.92
N GLN A 83 11.20 -28.59 -39.01
CA GLN A 83 12.67 -28.56 -39.04
C GLN A 83 13.33 -29.35 -37.90
#